data_AF-A0A177IU97-F1
#
_entry.id   AF-A0A177IU97-F1
#
_cell.length_a   1.000
_cell.length_b   1.000
_cell.length_c   1.000
_cell.angle_alpha   90.00
_cell.angle_beta   90.00
_cell.angle_gamma   90.00
#
_symmetry.space_group_name_H-M   'P 1'
#
loop_
_entity.id
_entity.type
_entity.pdbx_description
1 polymer ?
#
loop_
_entity_poly.entity_id
_entity_poly.type
_entity_poly.pdbx_seq_one_letter_code
_entity_poly.pdbx_strand_id
1 'polypeptide(L)'
;MKKFSRISALGLTAAAAFAIVACSPPGEVDSDVKIDNASTFENQSSPSSSAESTSAEPSATDAAAAGEQAQFIDCVAAPVTEPTSISLDCTTNSDMVTEITWESWEAETAEGTGTRGEDEVAVVLSQPTQTESGLAFTQIEVDGEVVTP
;
A
#
# COMPACT_ATOMS: atom_id res chain seq x y z
N MET A 1 -21.16 -42.94 32.68
CA MET A 1 -20.63 -42.52 34.00
C MET A 1 -21.21 -41.16 34.35
N LYS A 2 -21.40 -40.90 35.64
CA LYS A 2 -22.23 -39.82 36.20
C LYS A 2 -21.69 -38.41 35.87
N LYS A 3 -22.64 -37.53 35.55
CA LYS A 3 -22.53 -36.07 35.43
C LYS A 3 -22.20 -35.48 36.82
N PHE A 4 -21.23 -34.57 36.90
CA PHE A 4 -21.06 -33.73 38.09
C PHE A 4 -20.87 -32.26 37.70
N SER A 5 -21.99 -31.55 37.79
CA SER A 5 -22.05 -30.10 37.98
C SER A 5 -21.59 -29.78 39.39
N ARG A 6 -20.79 -28.72 39.57
CA ARG A 6 -20.84 -27.85 40.75
C ARG A 6 -20.66 -26.39 40.39
N ILE A 7 -21.61 -25.63 40.92
CA ILE A 7 -21.87 -24.20 40.88
C ILE A 7 -21.18 -23.53 42.08
N SER A 8 -20.74 -22.27 41.91
CA SER A 8 -20.46 -21.18 42.89
C SER A 8 -19.14 -20.48 42.50
N ALA A 9 -18.96 -19.17 42.56
CA ALA A 9 -19.49 -18.19 43.49
C ALA A 9 -19.54 -16.76 42.90
N LEU A 10 -20.36 -15.91 43.54
CA LEU A 10 -20.47 -14.47 43.35
C LEU A 10 -19.14 -13.71 43.51
N GLY A 11 -18.94 -12.67 42.72
CA GLY A 11 -17.96 -11.60 42.94
C GLY A 11 -18.45 -10.28 42.34
N LEU A 12 -18.73 -9.30 43.22
CA LEU A 12 -19.24 -7.96 42.91
C LEU A 12 -18.13 -6.98 42.48
N THR A 13 -18.37 -6.29 41.37
CA THR A 13 -18.05 -4.89 40.99
C THR A 13 -16.65 -4.29 41.23
N ALA A 14 -16.04 -3.84 40.12
CA ALA A 14 -15.42 -2.51 40.02
C ALA A 14 -15.61 -1.97 38.59
N ALA A 15 -16.27 -0.82 38.48
CA ALA A 15 -16.49 -0.13 37.22
C ALA A 15 -15.18 0.55 36.77
N ALA A 16 -14.71 0.22 35.57
CA ALA A 16 -13.75 1.03 34.82
C ALA A 16 -14.44 1.46 33.53
N ALA A 17 -14.85 2.73 33.48
CA ALA A 17 -15.35 3.35 32.27
C ALA A 17 -14.17 3.56 31.31
N PHE A 18 -14.04 2.69 30.32
CA PHE A 18 -13.29 3.00 29.11
C PHE A 18 -14.28 3.50 28.06
N ALA A 19 -14.32 4.83 27.92
CA ALA A 19 -14.84 5.44 26.72
C ALA A 19 -13.83 5.18 25.60
N ILE A 20 -13.98 4.06 24.89
CA ILE A 20 -13.35 3.92 23.58
C ILE A 20 -14.39 4.37 22.58
N VAL A 21 -14.10 5.55 22.06
CA VAL A 21 -14.63 6.19 20.87
C VAL A 21 -15.30 5.17 19.94
N ALA A 22 -16.52 5.51 19.56
CA ALA A 22 -17.23 4.93 18.45
C ALA A 22 -16.29 4.76 17.25
N CYS A 23 -15.91 3.52 16.97
CA CYS A 23 -15.46 3.13 15.64
C CYS A 23 -16.35 1.95 15.23
N SER A 24 -17.64 2.25 15.05
CA SER A 24 -18.42 1.49 14.09
C SER A 24 -17.85 1.87 12.73
N PRO A 25 -17.17 0.98 11.98
CA PRO A 25 -16.78 1.30 10.62
C PRO A 25 -18.06 1.53 9.82
N PRO A 26 -18.40 2.76 9.42
CA PRO A 26 -19.52 2.99 8.53
C PRO A 26 -19.00 2.70 7.13
N GLY A 27 -18.98 1.41 6.77
CA GLY A 27 -18.67 0.93 5.42
C GLY A 27 -19.90 0.90 4.52
N GLU A 28 -20.93 1.68 4.81
CA GLU A 28 -22.04 1.92 3.88
C GLU A 28 -21.80 3.23 3.16
N VAL A 29 -21.24 3.13 1.97
CA VAL A 29 -21.34 4.21 0.97
C VAL A 29 -22.61 3.92 0.17
N ASP A 30 -23.77 4.21 0.75
CA ASP A 30 -25.00 4.29 -0.02
C ASP A 30 -24.85 5.51 -0.93
N SER A 31 -24.51 5.25 -2.20
CA SER A 31 -24.17 6.28 -3.17
C SER A 31 -25.45 6.92 -3.71
N ASP A 32 -26.09 7.79 -2.93
CA ASP A 32 -27.26 8.57 -3.39
C ASP A 32 -26.88 9.93 -4.04
N VAL A 33 -25.58 10.24 -4.18
CA VAL A 33 -25.13 11.47 -4.85
C VAL A 33 -24.88 11.19 -6.33
N LYS A 34 -25.88 11.53 -7.14
CA LYS A 34 -25.74 11.67 -8.60
C LYS A 34 -24.67 12.72 -8.89
N ILE A 35 -23.65 12.35 -9.65
CA ILE A 35 -22.67 13.31 -10.17
C ILE A 35 -23.36 14.16 -11.24
N ASP A 36 -23.79 15.35 -10.85
CA ASP A 36 -24.25 16.39 -11.78
C ASP A 36 -23.01 17.03 -12.42
N ASN A 37 -22.53 16.42 -13.50
CA ASN A 37 -21.52 17.01 -14.37
C ASN A 37 -22.18 18.08 -15.25
N ALA A 38 -22.35 19.27 -14.68
CA ALA A 38 -22.72 20.47 -15.43
C ALA A 38 -21.79 21.61 -15.05
N SER A 39 -20.64 21.66 -15.73
CA SER A 39 -19.78 22.83 -15.76
C SER A 39 -20.52 24.02 -16.39
N THR A 40 -20.89 25.03 -15.60
CA THR A 40 -21.01 26.41 -16.08
C THR A 40 -20.61 27.35 -14.95
N PHE A 41 -19.44 27.94 -15.14
CA PHE A 41 -18.93 29.09 -14.41
C PHE A 41 -19.78 30.31 -14.78
N GLU A 42 -20.50 30.90 -13.83
CA GLU A 42 -20.83 32.34 -13.86
C GLU A 42 -20.74 32.96 -12.46
N ASN A 43 -19.97 34.04 -12.42
CA ASN A 43 -19.58 34.95 -11.35
C ASN A 43 -20.77 35.64 -10.64
N GLN A 44 -20.82 35.67 -9.29
CA GLN A 44 -21.14 36.86 -8.43
C GLN A 44 -20.86 36.61 -6.92
N SER A 45 -19.95 37.41 -6.35
CA SER A 45 -19.89 38.06 -5.02
C SER A 45 -20.40 37.36 -3.73
N SER A 46 -19.45 36.98 -2.86
CA SER A 46 -19.24 37.26 -1.40
C SER A 46 -20.44 37.30 -0.40
N PRO A 47 -20.29 36.94 0.91
CA PRO A 47 -19.12 37.27 1.75
C PRO A 47 -18.70 36.33 2.92
N SER A 48 -17.50 36.64 3.41
CA SER A 48 -17.00 36.55 4.80
C SER A 48 -16.70 35.17 5.40
N SER A 49 -15.41 34.87 5.58
CA SER A 49 -14.64 35.05 6.85
C SER A 49 -14.94 33.90 7.83
N SER A 50 -13.99 33.05 8.22
CA SER A 50 -12.65 33.41 8.70
C SER A 50 -11.58 32.40 8.29
N ALA A 51 -10.41 32.94 8.02
CA ALA A 51 -9.14 32.24 7.98
C ALA A 51 -8.78 31.69 9.35
N GLU A 52 -8.08 30.54 9.37
CA GLU A 52 -6.94 30.20 10.23
C GLU A 52 -6.47 28.81 9.75
N SER A 53 -5.54 28.77 8.81
CA SER A 53 -4.09 28.71 9.05
C SER A 53 -3.63 27.37 9.65
N THR A 54 -2.99 26.61 8.76
CA THR A 54 -1.93 25.64 9.03
C THR A 54 -2.32 24.33 9.73
N SER A 55 -2.48 23.30 8.91
CA SER A 55 -1.55 22.18 9.01
C SER A 55 -1.42 21.60 7.61
N ALA A 56 -0.27 21.87 7.00
CA ALA A 56 0.16 21.17 5.80
C ALA A 56 0.31 19.68 6.17
N GLU A 57 -0.71 18.89 5.89
CA GLU A 57 -0.49 17.48 5.58
C GLU A 57 0.01 17.48 4.13
N PRO A 58 1.08 16.74 3.79
CA PRO A 58 1.54 16.72 2.42
C PRO A 58 0.40 16.18 1.57
N SER A 59 -0.19 17.07 0.77
CA SER A 59 -0.75 16.66 -0.50
C SER A 59 0.32 15.80 -1.14
N ALA A 60 0.07 14.49 -1.24
CA ALA A 60 0.59 13.74 -2.38
C ALA A 60 -0.14 14.25 -3.64
N THR A 61 0.04 15.55 -3.91
CA THR A 61 0.18 16.01 -5.27
C THR A 61 1.52 15.43 -5.69
N ASP A 62 1.46 14.27 -6.32
CA ASP A 62 2.23 14.11 -7.54
C ASP A 62 1.29 13.65 -8.65
N ALA A 63 0.46 14.59 -9.09
CA ALA A 63 -0.16 14.55 -10.41
C ALA A 63 0.85 15.02 -11.50
N ALA A 64 2.15 14.84 -11.26
CA ALA A 64 3.24 15.20 -12.17
C ALA A 64 4.06 13.97 -12.66
N ALA A 65 3.76 12.76 -12.16
CA ALA A 65 4.25 11.49 -12.68
C ALA A 65 3.19 10.74 -13.51
N ALA A 66 2.26 11.45 -14.14
CA ALA A 66 1.38 10.86 -15.15
C ALA A 66 2.19 10.54 -16.42
N GLY A 67 3.02 9.49 -16.35
CA GLY A 67 3.81 8.97 -17.46
C GLY A 67 5.14 8.30 -17.08
N GLU A 68 5.67 8.52 -15.88
CA GLU A 68 6.94 7.92 -15.42
C GLU A 68 6.65 6.67 -14.59
N GLN A 69 6.79 5.51 -15.25
CA GLN A 69 6.68 4.20 -14.60
C GLN A 69 7.89 3.98 -13.70
N ALA A 70 7.67 3.46 -12.49
CA ALA A 70 8.75 3.13 -11.58
C ALA A 70 9.67 2.07 -12.19
N GLN A 71 10.95 2.15 -11.88
CA GLN A 71 11.98 1.21 -12.30
C GLN A 71 12.37 0.30 -11.13
N PHE A 72 13.10 -0.76 -11.40
CA PHE A 72 13.68 -1.61 -10.36
C PHE A 72 15.19 -1.47 -10.33
N ILE A 73 15.76 -1.33 -9.13
CA ILE A 73 17.21 -1.24 -8.92
C ILE A 73 17.66 -2.52 -8.22
N ASP A 74 18.34 -3.41 -8.95
CA ASP A 74 18.88 -4.64 -8.38
C ASP A 74 20.12 -4.33 -7.54
N CYS A 75 19.94 -4.19 -6.23
CA CYS A 75 20.98 -3.87 -5.26
C CYS A 75 21.65 -2.50 -5.49
N VAL A 76 22.66 -2.47 -6.35
CA VAL A 76 23.44 -1.28 -6.74
C VAL A 76 23.60 -1.17 -8.26
N ALA A 77 22.85 -1.98 -9.01
CA ALA A 77 22.84 -1.95 -10.46
C ALA A 77 22.19 -0.68 -10.99
N ALA A 78 22.26 -0.50 -12.31
CA ALA A 78 21.47 0.52 -12.97
C ALA A 78 19.97 0.19 -12.85
N PRO A 79 19.08 1.19 -12.75
CA PRO A 79 17.64 0.96 -12.77
C PRO A 79 17.21 0.35 -14.10
N VAL A 80 16.33 -0.66 -14.03
CA VAL A 80 15.79 -1.40 -15.18
C VAL A 80 14.27 -1.45 -15.08
N THR A 81 13.60 -1.23 -16.20
CA THR A 81 12.16 -1.48 -16.34
C THR A 81 11.97 -2.94 -16.77
N GLU A 82 11.08 -3.67 -16.09
CA GLU A 82 10.76 -5.08 -16.39
C GLU A 82 12.01 -6.00 -16.43
N PRO A 83 12.81 -6.06 -15.34
CA PRO A 83 13.97 -6.95 -15.30
C PRO A 83 13.55 -8.42 -15.39
N THR A 84 14.34 -9.24 -16.08
CA THR A 84 14.09 -10.69 -16.19
C THR A 84 14.77 -11.50 -15.08
N SER A 85 15.53 -10.83 -14.20
CA SER A 85 16.20 -11.45 -13.05
C SER A 85 16.38 -10.43 -11.94
N ILE A 86 16.21 -10.88 -10.68
CA ILE A 86 16.33 -10.08 -9.46
C ILE A 86 17.16 -10.86 -8.44
N SER A 87 18.13 -10.20 -7.84
CA SER A 87 18.89 -10.70 -6.69
C SER A 87 18.11 -10.43 -5.40
N LEU A 88 17.88 -11.48 -4.63
CA LEU A 88 17.25 -11.40 -3.31
C LEU A 88 18.29 -11.37 -2.17
N ASP A 89 19.57 -11.48 -2.51
CA ASP A 89 20.69 -11.28 -1.61
C ASP A 89 21.80 -10.48 -2.31
N CYS A 90 21.90 -9.20 -1.96
CA CYS A 90 22.83 -8.25 -2.53
C CYS A 90 24.28 -8.45 -2.07
N THR A 91 24.50 -9.27 -1.04
CA THR A 91 25.84 -9.49 -0.47
C THR A 91 26.61 -10.57 -1.22
N THR A 92 25.95 -11.68 -1.54
CA THR A 92 26.56 -12.89 -2.10
C THR A 92 25.96 -13.33 -3.43
N ASN A 93 24.80 -12.76 -3.82
CA ASN A 93 24.12 -13.15 -5.06
C ASN A 93 23.80 -14.66 -5.11
N SER A 94 23.61 -15.28 -3.94
CA SER A 94 23.33 -16.71 -3.83
C SER A 94 21.84 -17.05 -3.94
N ASP A 95 20.97 -16.04 -3.82
CA ASP A 95 19.53 -16.17 -3.92
C ASP A 95 19.00 -15.21 -5.00
N MET A 96 18.36 -15.77 -6.01
CA MET A 96 17.92 -15.06 -7.20
C MET A 96 16.57 -15.59 -7.67
N VAL A 97 15.77 -14.69 -8.22
CA VAL A 97 14.65 -15.04 -9.09
C VAL A 97 15.06 -14.75 -10.52
N THR A 98 14.94 -15.74 -11.39
CA THR A 98 15.31 -15.68 -12.82
C THR A 98 14.10 -15.95 -13.70
N GLU A 99 14.23 -15.71 -15.01
CA GLU A 99 13.16 -15.98 -15.99
C GLU A 99 11.84 -15.25 -15.66
N ILE A 100 11.94 -14.06 -15.07
CA ILE A 100 10.78 -13.30 -14.62
C ILE A 100 9.98 -12.83 -15.85
N THR A 101 8.69 -13.13 -15.84
CA THR A 101 7.70 -12.65 -16.78
C THR A 101 6.72 -11.74 -16.04
N TRP A 102 6.66 -10.47 -16.44
CA TRP A 102 5.75 -9.48 -15.85
C TRP A 102 4.37 -9.60 -16.48
N GLU A 103 3.35 -9.67 -15.64
CA GLU A 103 1.94 -9.67 -16.02
C GLU A 103 1.39 -8.24 -16.03
N SER A 104 1.84 -7.42 -15.08
CA SER A 104 1.51 -6.01 -14.94
C SER A 104 2.76 -5.21 -14.55
N TRP A 105 2.88 -4.01 -15.12
CA TRP A 105 3.86 -3.01 -14.71
C TRP A 105 3.18 -1.65 -14.66
N GLU A 106 2.79 -1.24 -13.46
CA GLU A 106 2.04 -0.02 -13.21
C GLU A 106 2.90 1.00 -12.44
N ALA A 107 2.36 2.20 -12.21
CA ALA A 107 3.10 3.25 -11.50
C ALA A 107 3.39 2.89 -10.04
N GLU A 108 2.47 2.17 -9.39
CA GLU A 108 2.50 1.87 -7.95
C GLU A 108 2.93 0.43 -7.65
N THR A 109 2.78 -0.49 -8.60
CA THR A 109 3.03 -1.91 -8.41
C THR A 109 3.43 -2.57 -9.73
N ALA A 110 4.31 -3.57 -9.68
CA ALA A 110 4.56 -4.49 -10.78
C ALA A 110 4.41 -5.93 -10.29
N GLU A 111 3.70 -6.75 -11.05
CA GLU A 111 3.42 -8.14 -10.70
C GLU A 111 3.94 -9.05 -11.81
N GLY A 112 4.63 -10.10 -11.41
CA GLY A 112 5.18 -11.08 -12.33
C GLY A 112 5.40 -12.43 -11.68
N THR A 113 5.80 -13.38 -12.50
CA THR A 113 6.14 -14.73 -12.06
C THR A 113 7.54 -15.06 -12.53
N GLY A 114 8.35 -15.72 -11.71
CA GLY A 114 9.70 -16.15 -12.06
C GLY A 114 10.09 -17.47 -11.41
N THR A 115 11.35 -17.87 -11.59
CA THR A 115 11.90 -19.12 -11.09
C THR A 115 12.96 -18.83 -10.02
N ARG A 116 12.80 -19.39 -8.82
CA ARG A 116 13.80 -19.35 -7.74
C ARG A 116 14.32 -20.76 -7.50
N GLY A 117 15.53 -21.04 -7.97
CA GLY A 117 16.08 -22.40 -7.94
C GLY A 117 15.31 -23.34 -8.88
N GLU A 118 14.51 -24.25 -8.33
CA GLU A 118 13.66 -25.19 -9.08
C GLU A 118 12.16 -24.88 -8.95
N ASP A 119 11.80 -23.87 -8.15
CA ASP A 119 10.42 -23.52 -7.81
C ASP A 119 9.97 -22.27 -8.58
N GLU A 120 8.71 -22.28 -9.04
CA GLU A 120 8.05 -21.09 -9.58
C GLU A 120 7.53 -20.23 -8.41
N VAL A 121 7.80 -18.93 -8.46
CA VAL A 121 7.47 -17.98 -7.40
C VAL A 121 6.79 -16.74 -7.98
N ALA A 122 5.78 -16.23 -7.26
CA ALA A 122 5.18 -14.94 -7.58
C ALA A 122 6.08 -13.80 -7.09
N VAL A 123 6.27 -12.76 -7.89
CA VAL A 123 7.07 -11.58 -7.56
C VAL A 123 6.20 -10.34 -7.66
N VAL A 124 6.18 -9.54 -6.59
CA VAL A 124 5.52 -8.24 -6.57
C VAL A 124 6.53 -7.18 -6.17
N LEU A 125 6.60 -6.12 -6.98
CA LEU A 125 7.38 -4.93 -6.68
C LEU A 125 6.43 -3.80 -6.33
N SER A 126 6.70 -3.10 -5.24
CA SER A 126 5.80 -2.06 -4.72
C SER A 126 6.57 -0.94 -4.02
N GLN A 127 5.82 0.03 -3.48
CA GLN A 127 6.34 1.21 -2.79
C GLN A 127 7.36 1.99 -3.63
N PRO A 128 6.95 2.55 -4.78
CA PRO A 128 7.82 3.40 -5.58
C PRO A 128 8.25 4.63 -4.77
N THR A 129 9.54 4.94 -4.80
CA THR A 129 10.12 6.12 -4.15
C THR A 129 10.92 6.94 -5.17
N GLN A 130 10.82 8.27 -5.09
CA GLN A 130 11.63 9.16 -5.92
C GLN A 130 13.11 9.05 -5.53
N THR A 131 13.93 8.60 -6.49
CA THR A 131 15.40 8.56 -6.39
C THR A 131 16.01 9.63 -7.30
N GLU A 132 17.34 9.79 -7.23
CA GLU A 132 18.10 10.63 -8.18
C GLU A 132 17.97 10.15 -9.63
N SER A 133 17.63 8.86 -9.84
CA SER A 133 17.49 8.26 -11.17
C SER A 133 16.04 8.19 -11.67
N GLY A 134 15.07 8.66 -10.88
CA GLY A 134 13.64 8.54 -11.16
C GLY A 134 12.90 7.75 -10.08
N LEU A 135 11.63 7.42 -10.32
CA LEU A 135 10.86 6.55 -9.43
C LEU A 135 11.42 5.13 -9.47
N ALA A 136 11.67 4.54 -8.30
CA ALA A 136 12.10 3.15 -8.20
C ALA A 136 11.30 2.39 -7.14
N PHE A 137 10.91 1.15 -7.44
CA PHE A 137 10.32 0.24 -6.46
C PHE A 137 11.36 -0.07 -5.38
N THR A 138 10.92 -0.02 -4.12
CA THR A 138 11.80 -0.23 -2.96
C THR A 138 11.42 -1.46 -2.14
N GLN A 139 10.23 -2.01 -2.38
CA GLN A 139 9.78 -3.25 -1.76
C GLN A 139 9.69 -4.36 -2.80
N ILE A 140 10.17 -5.53 -2.40
CA ILE A 140 10.08 -6.78 -3.14
C ILE A 140 9.32 -7.76 -2.26
N GLU A 141 8.33 -8.42 -2.83
CA GLU A 141 7.59 -9.52 -2.22
C GLU A 141 7.71 -10.75 -3.10
N VAL A 142 8.00 -11.90 -2.48
CA VAL A 142 8.12 -13.19 -3.15
C VAL A 142 7.16 -14.17 -2.48
N ASP A 143 6.20 -14.72 -3.23
CA ASP A 143 5.10 -15.54 -2.73
C ASP A 143 4.31 -14.89 -1.57
N GLY A 144 4.21 -13.56 -1.59
CA GLY A 144 3.54 -12.78 -0.55
C GLY A 144 4.35 -12.54 0.72
N GLU A 145 5.64 -12.92 0.73
CA GLU A 145 6.58 -12.57 1.80
C GLU A 145 7.51 -11.43 1.36
N VAL A 146 7.54 -10.36 2.14
CA VAL A 146 8.46 -9.23 1.91
C VAL A 146 9.90 -9.69 2.11
N VAL A 147 10.72 -9.50 1.08
CA VAL A 147 12.14 -9.83 1.09
C VAL A 147 12.99 -8.55 1.10
N THR A 148 14.05 -8.56 1.89
CA THR A 148 15.03 -7.47 2.00
C THR A 148 16.36 -7.95 1.44
N PRO A 149 16.71 -7.55 0.21
CA PRO A 149 17.90 -8.03 -0.47
C PRO A 149 19.21 -7.42 0.05
#